data_AF-A0A357CWN4-F1
#
_entry.id   AF-A0A357CWN4-F1
#
_cell.length_a   1.000
_cell.length_b   1.000
_cell.length_c   1.000
_cell.angle_alpha   90.00
_cell.angle_beta   90.00
_cell.angle_gamma   90.00
#
_symmetry.space_group_name_H-M   'P 1'
#
loop_
_entity.id
_entity.type
_entity.pdbx_description
1 polymer ?
#
loop_
_entity_poly.entity_id
_entity_poly.type
_entity_poly.pdbx_seq_one_letter_code
_entity_poly.pdbx_strand_id
1 'polypeptide(L)'
;MLLMKKLNITWNDVYDPTGYLFSFAKSLSCAVKNSPYSDLSEDIVATSGFAFRMWISADLCPSETSIWDFGRQPTWILNGGIETTYDCCLWQPENVLNQARLNTLPKIKASIDRGIPVIAWDIGVLEWGLITGYDDETQKFATLCINGTTDEMDYSKLGNREMPMLNVVTITGKTDKSNDDIISDTLKLAKAHLNGEEWCENAQGLLAYPRLIDMFESEDATLATCFNMEYALGTFGALKWYAWKFFDKYSLTELATLYKSVYDCWQKAFDLKKSIDLTVEDNRKTVAVLLKTAYECEKSAVNIM
;
A
#
# COMPACT_ATOMS: atom_id res chain seq x y z
N MET A 1 23.07 -23.26 -20.12
CA MET A 1 22.26 -22.27 -20.85
C MET A 1 21.10 -21.92 -19.93
N LEU A 2 21.23 -20.86 -19.14
CA LEU A 2 20.19 -20.46 -18.19
C LEU A 2 19.20 -19.61 -18.97
N LEU A 3 18.05 -20.22 -19.29
CA LEU A 3 16.95 -19.59 -20.00
C LEU A 3 16.52 -18.31 -19.28
N MET A 4 16.27 -17.25 -20.06
CA MET A 4 15.38 -16.15 -19.68
C MET A 4 14.17 -16.71 -18.93
N LYS A 5 13.96 -16.28 -17.69
CA LYS A 5 12.81 -16.70 -16.88
C LYS A 5 11.89 -15.52 -16.67
N LYS A 6 10.65 -15.65 -17.15
CA LYS A 6 9.62 -14.64 -17.02
C LYS A 6 8.32 -15.28 -16.54
N LEU A 7 7.78 -14.75 -15.46
CA LEU A 7 6.49 -15.11 -14.89
C LEU A 7 5.38 -14.37 -15.66
N ASN A 8 4.27 -15.04 -15.92
CA ASN A 8 3.10 -14.42 -16.56
C ASN A 8 2.19 -13.80 -15.48
N ILE A 9 2.54 -12.59 -15.03
CA ILE A 9 1.87 -11.89 -13.92
C ILE A 9 1.21 -10.62 -14.46
N THR A 10 -0.02 -10.37 -14.01
CA THR A 10 -0.78 -9.13 -14.30
C THR A 10 -1.44 -8.64 -13.01
N TRP A 11 -1.98 -7.43 -13.00
CA TRP A 11 -2.77 -6.90 -11.89
C TRP A 11 -4.20 -7.45 -11.84
N ASN A 12 -4.58 -8.36 -12.75
CA ASN A 12 -5.93 -8.91 -12.79
C ASN A 12 -6.27 -9.59 -11.46
N ASP A 13 -7.52 -9.42 -11.02
CA ASP A 13 -8.08 -9.86 -9.75
C ASP A 13 -7.22 -9.50 -8.52
N VAL A 14 -6.54 -8.34 -8.58
CA VAL A 14 -6.19 -7.55 -7.40
C VAL A 14 -7.20 -6.41 -7.35
N TYR A 15 -8.08 -6.42 -6.36
CA TYR A 15 -9.20 -5.47 -6.31
C TYR A 15 -8.71 -4.06 -5.99
N ASP A 16 -9.08 -3.11 -6.84
CA ASP A 16 -8.68 -1.70 -6.73
C ASP A 16 -9.90 -0.84 -7.10
N PRO A 17 -10.74 -0.46 -6.12
CA PRO A 17 -12.04 0.15 -6.39
C PRO A 17 -11.93 1.60 -6.88
N THR A 18 -10.81 2.26 -6.63
CA THR A 18 -10.58 3.66 -6.99
C THR A 18 -9.64 3.83 -8.18
N GLY A 19 -8.84 2.80 -8.50
CA GLY A 19 -7.73 2.87 -9.44
C GLY A 19 -6.47 3.49 -8.82
N TYR A 20 -6.50 3.80 -7.53
CA TYR A 20 -5.44 4.45 -6.77
C TYR A 20 -4.99 3.60 -5.58
N LEU A 21 -5.29 2.29 -5.54
CA LEU A 21 -4.81 1.44 -4.46
C LEU A 21 -3.31 1.61 -4.28
N PHE A 22 -2.93 1.88 -3.05
CA PHE A 22 -1.58 2.12 -2.63
C PHE A 22 -0.60 1.10 -3.23
N SER A 23 0.40 1.59 -3.98
CA SER A 23 1.18 0.76 -4.92
C SER A 23 1.94 -0.38 -4.25
N PHE A 24 2.43 -0.16 -3.03
CA PHE A 24 3.07 -1.22 -2.23
C PHE A 24 2.06 -2.30 -1.83
N ALA A 25 0.88 -1.91 -1.32
CA ALA A 25 -0.17 -2.85 -0.92
C ALA A 25 -0.66 -3.68 -2.12
N LYS A 26 -0.86 -3.02 -3.28
CA LYS A 26 -1.22 -3.68 -4.54
C LYS A 26 -0.15 -4.68 -4.99
N SER A 27 1.12 -4.28 -4.94
CA SER A 27 2.26 -5.14 -5.26
C SER A 27 2.39 -6.33 -4.30
N LEU A 28 2.20 -6.09 -3.01
CA LEU A 28 2.24 -7.12 -1.96
C LEU A 28 1.12 -8.15 -2.14
N SER A 29 -0.12 -7.69 -2.30
CA SER A 29 -1.27 -8.54 -2.57
C SER A 29 -1.04 -9.39 -3.83
N CYS A 30 -0.57 -8.78 -4.91
CA CYS A 30 -0.28 -9.49 -6.17
C CYS A 30 0.84 -10.53 -6.02
N ALA A 31 1.90 -10.21 -5.29
CA ALA A 31 2.99 -11.15 -5.05
C ALA A 31 2.55 -12.35 -4.20
N VAL A 32 1.75 -12.11 -3.15
CA VAL A 32 1.17 -13.18 -2.33
C VAL A 32 0.19 -14.03 -3.15
N LYS A 33 -0.66 -13.41 -3.97
CA LYS A 33 -1.58 -14.10 -4.89
C LYS A 33 -0.86 -15.05 -5.83
N ASN A 34 0.31 -14.64 -6.34
CA ASN A 34 1.12 -15.43 -7.26
C ASN A 34 2.20 -16.25 -6.53
N SER A 35 1.89 -16.70 -5.31
CA SER A 35 2.73 -17.57 -4.50
C SER A 35 1.91 -18.78 -4.00
N PRO A 36 2.54 -19.77 -3.33
CA PRO A 36 1.81 -20.84 -2.65
C PRO A 36 0.82 -20.38 -1.57
N TYR A 37 0.84 -19.09 -1.19
CA TYR A 37 0.05 -18.49 -0.12
C TYR A 37 -1.09 -17.61 -0.65
N SER A 38 -1.60 -17.93 -1.84
CA SER A 38 -2.61 -17.13 -2.55
C SER A 38 -3.89 -16.88 -1.76
N ASP A 39 -4.23 -17.74 -0.79
CA ASP A 39 -5.39 -17.61 0.10
C ASP A 39 -5.30 -16.39 1.04
N LEU A 40 -4.09 -15.87 1.24
CA LEU A 40 -3.80 -14.70 2.08
C LEU A 40 -3.67 -13.40 1.26
N SER A 41 -3.87 -13.42 -0.06
CA SER A 41 -3.55 -12.27 -0.92
C SER A 41 -4.36 -11.02 -0.63
N GLU A 42 -5.63 -11.16 -0.25
CA GLU A 42 -6.45 -10.02 0.16
C GLU A 42 -6.14 -9.63 1.61
N ASP A 43 -6.05 -10.62 2.51
CA ASP A 43 -5.83 -10.40 3.93
C ASP A 43 -4.52 -9.68 4.20
N ILE A 44 -3.47 -9.97 3.42
CA ILE A 44 -2.13 -9.43 3.68
C ILE A 44 -2.12 -7.90 3.69
N VAL A 45 -3.01 -7.23 2.96
CA VAL A 45 -3.14 -5.77 2.96
C VAL A 45 -3.63 -5.26 4.32
N ALA A 46 -4.58 -5.96 4.95
CA ALA A 46 -5.07 -5.64 6.27
C ALA A 46 -4.13 -6.12 7.38
N THR A 47 -3.66 -7.36 7.32
CA THR A 47 -2.85 -7.96 8.38
C THR A 47 -1.45 -7.36 8.46
N SER A 48 -0.94 -6.74 7.39
CA SER A 48 0.29 -5.95 7.44
C SER A 48 0.06 -4.50 7.90
N GLY A 49 -1.14 -4.15 8.34
CA GLY A 49 -1.47 -2.85 8.88
C GLY A 49 -1.81 -1.80 7.83
N PHE A 50 -1.36 -1.93 6.57
CA PHE A 50 -1.54 -0.89 5.54
C PHE A 50 -3.01 -0.47 5.33
N ALA A 51 -3.98 -1.38 5.47
CA ALA A 51 -5.41 -1.02 5.36
C ALA A 51 -5.88 0.03 6.40
N PHE A 52 -5.16 0.18 7.52
CA PHE A 52 -5.50 1.06 8.64
C PHE A 52 -4.65 2.33 8.71
N ARG A 53 -3.60 2.39 7.90
CA ARG A 53 -2.64 3.50 7.89
C ARG A 53 -3.20 4.67 7.10
N MET A 54 -3.06 5.87 7.66
CA MET A 54 -3.47 7.10 7.02
C MET A 54 -2.76 8.30 7.64
N TRP A 55 -2.33 9.24 6.81
CA TRP A 55 -1.85 10.55 7.23
C TRP A 55 -2.07 11.58 6.13
N ILE A 56 -2.11 12.85 6.51
CA ILE A 56 -2.39 13.96 5.61
C ILE A 56 -1.46 15.13 5.92
N SER A 57 -0.67 15.53 4.93
CA SER A 57 0.24 16.66 4.98
C SER A 57 -0.53 17.97 4.87
N ALA A 58 0.16 19.07 5.19
CA ALA A 58 -0.43 20.39 5.07
C ALA A 58 -0.83 20.72 3.61
N ASP A 59 -0.08 20.22 2.64
CA ASP A 59 -0.17 20.55 1.22
C ASP A 59 -0.71 19.42 0.33
N LEU A 60 -1.11 18.28 0.91
CA LEU A 60 -1.47 17.05 0.18
C LEU A 60 -0.36 16.62 -0.78
N CYS A 61 0.89 16.57 -0.33
CA CYS A 61 1.97 16.15 -1.21
C CYS A 61 1.78 14.68 -1.61
N PRO A 62 1.66 14.30 -2.90
CA PRO A 62 1.35 12.93 -3.29
C PRO A 62 2.37 11.90 -2.82
N SER A 63 3.64 12.30 -2.68
CA SER A 63 4.69 11.42 -2.17
C SER A 63 4.47 11.01 -0.71
N GLU A 64 3.59 11.69 0.02
CA GLU A 64 3.27 11.34 1.40
C GLU A 64 2.73 9.92 1.49
N THR A 65 1.90 9.48 0.54
CA THR A 65 1.33 8.13 0.56
C THR A 65 2.43 7.07 0.41
N SER A 66 3.60 7.47 -0.08
CA SER A 66 4.71 6.61 -0.48
C SER A 66 5.93 6.70 0.45
N ILE A 67 5.78 7.27 1.66
CA ILE A 67 6.87 7.38 2.66
C ILE A 67 6.42 6.85 4.02
N TRP A 68 7.25 6.01 4.63
CA TRP A 68 7.06 5.51 5.99
C TRP A 68 8.37 5.02 6.58
N ASP A 69 8.33 4.51 7.81
CA ASP A 69 9.44 3.74 8.38
C ASP A 69 9.62 2.43 7.62
N PHE A 70 10.36 2.48 6.51
CA PHE A 70 10.62 1.34 5.63
C PHE A 70 11.16 0.14 6.42
N GLY A 71 11.93 0.36 7.49
CA GLY A 71 12.47 -0.69 8.34
C GLY A 71 11.40 -1.55 9.04
N ARG A 72 10.15 -1.07 9.13
CA ARG A 72 9.03 -1.81 9.71
C ARG A 72 8.35 -2.77 8.73
N GLN A 73 8.57 -2.62 7.42
CA GLN A 73 7.93 -3.47 6.39
C GLN A 73 8.03 -4.97 6.68
N PRO A 74 9.20 -5.53 7.06
CA PRO A 74 9.31 -6.97 7.31
C PRO A 74 8.47 -7.41 8.49
N THR A 75 8.47 -6.64 9.58
CA THR A 75 7.69 -6.92 10.78
C THR A 75 6.19 -6.85 10.50
N TRP A 76 5.77 -5.86 9.71
CA TRP A 76 4.37 -5.73 9.29
C TRP A 76 3.92 -6.88 8.39
N ILE A 77 4.72 -7.30 7.41
CA ILE A 77 4.36 -8.45 6.56
C ILE A 77 4.33 -9.75 7.38
N LEU A 78 5.30 -9.92 8.29
CA LEU A 78 5.35 -11.05 9.22
C LEU A 78 4.14 -11.10 10.16
N ASN A 79 3.52 -9.95 10.45
CA ASN A 79 2.28 -9.88 11.21
C ASN A 79 1.17 -10.72 10.58
N GLY A 80 1.05 -10.67 9.24
CA GLY A 80 0.14 -11.48 8.44
C GLY A 80 0.57 -12.93 8.22
N GLY A 81 1.62 -13.38 8.92
CA GLY A 81 2.15 -14.73 8.81
C GLY A 81 2.95 -14.99 7.54
N ILE A 82 3.36 -13.97 6.79
CA ILE A 82 4.21 -14.13 5.59
C ILE A 82 5.66 -13.80 5.95
N GLU A 83 6.56 -14.73 5.63
CA GLU A 83 8.00 -14.51 5.78
C GLU A 83 8.56 -13.87 4.52
N THR A 84 9.51 -12.96 4.69
CA THR A 84 10.15 -12.26 3.57
C THR A 84 11.65 -12.09 3.79
N THR A 85 12.40 -11.97 2.69
CA THR A 85 13.65 -11.21 2.73
C THR A 85 13.35 -9.76 2.43
N TYR A 86 14.12 -8.88 3.06
CA TYR A 86 14.01 -7.45 2.86
C TYR A 86 15.40 -6.84 2.68
N ASP A 87 15.61 -6.18 1.57
CA ASP A 87 16.82 -5.40 1.29
C ASP A 87 16.43 -3.94 1.12
N CYS A 88 17.08 -3.10 1.90
CA CYS A 88 16.80 -1.68 1.98
C CYS A 88 18.10 -0.89 2.08
N CYS A 89 18.31 0.02 1.13
CA CYS A 89 19.46 0.89 1.06
C CYS A 89 18.99 2.25 0.52
N LEU A 90 18.75 3.18 1.43
CA LEU A 90 18.10 4.46 1.15
C LEU A 90 19.15 5.59 1.18
N TRP A 91 19.20 6.38 0.10
CA TRP A 91 19.98 7.62 0.04
C TRP A 91 21.48 7.45 0.35
N GLN A 92 22.03 6.29 -0.02
CA GLN A 92 23.43 5.96 0.20
C GLN A 92 24.29 6.31 -1.04
N PRO A 93 25.61 6.52 -0.86
CA PRO A 93 26.54 6.66 -1.98
C PRO A 93 26.52 5.45 -2.93
N GLU A 94 26.83 5.67 -4.22
CA GLU A 94 26.70 4.64 -5.27
C GLU A 94 27.47 3.35 -4.97
N ASN A 95 28.63 3.42 -4.34
CA ASN A 95 29.39 2.22 -3.99
C ASN A 95 28.65 1.33 -2.98
N VAL A 96 27.93 1.92 -2.02
CA VAL A 96 27.12 1.20 -1.02
C VAL A 96 25.87 0.64 -1.68
N LEU A 97 25.20 1.44 -2.51
CA LEU A 97 24.01 1.05 -3.25
C LEU A 97 24.29 -0.09 -4.24
N ASN A 98 25.43 -0.03 -4.93
CA ASN A 98 25.88 -1.09 -5.82
C ASN A 98 26.16 -2.40 -5.07
N GLN A 99 26.80 -2.33 -3.90
CA GLN A 99 26.98 -3.54 -3.08
C GLN A 99 25.64 -4.12 -2.61
N ALA A 100 24.70 -3.27 -2.18
CA ALA A 100 23.35 -3.72 -1.80
C ALA A 100 22.64 -4.41 -2.98
N ARG A 101 22.72 -3.85 -4.19
CA ARG A 101 22.18 -4.44 -5.42
C ARG A 101 22.79 -5.82 -5.72
N LEU A 102 24.11 -5.95 -5.66
CA LEU A 102 24.79 -7.23 -5.87
C LEU A 102 24.37 -8.29 -4.85
N ASN A 103 24.16 -7.89 -3.59
CA ASN A 103 23.67 -8.78 -2.53
C ASN A 103 22.19 -9.15 -2.71
N THR A 104 21.40 -8.28 -3.33
CA THR A 104 19.96 -8.46 -3.56
C THR A 104 19.68 -9.34 -4.77
N LEU A 105 20.48 -9.25 -5.83
CA LEU A 105 20.27 -9.95 -7.10
C LEU A 105 20.06 -11.48 -6.95
N PRO A 106 20.85 -12.23 -6.16
CA PRO A 106 20.62 -13.66 -5.94
C PRO A 106 19.25 -13.97 -5.31
N LYS A 107 18.76 -13.12 -4.42
CA LYS A 107 17.46 -13.29 -3.74
C LYS A 107 16.30 -13.07 -4.71
N ILE A 108 16.44 -12.09 -5.60
CA ILE A 108 15.45 -11.83 -6.67
C ILE A 108 15.34 -13.07 -7.56
N LYS A 109 16.48 -13.57 -8.06
CA LYS A 109 16.52 -14.77 -8.90
C LYS A 109 15.91 -15.98 -8.20
N ALA A 110 16.29 -16.22 -6.95
CA ALA A 110 15.73 -17.32 -6.16
C ALA A 110 14.21 -17.23 -5.95
N SER A 111 13.66 -16.01 -5.82
CA SER A 111 12.20 -15.81 -5.75
C SER A 111 11.51 -16.12 -7.07
N ILE A 112 12.02 -15.53 -8.16
CA ILE A 112 11.53 -15.81 -9.53
C ILE A 112 11.65 -17.30 -9.84
N ASP A 113 12.70 -17.95 -9.34
CA ASP A 113 12.92 -19.36 -9.57
C ASP A 113 11.84 -20.25 -8.98
N ARG A 114 11.29 -19.84 -7.84
CA ARG A 114 10.14 -20.46 -7.17
C ARG A 114 8.79 -20.02 -7.75
N GLY A 115 8.79 -19.20 -8.79
CA GLY A 115 7.56 -18.73 -9.44
C GLY A 115 6.93 -17.50 -8.79
N ILE A 116 7.61 -16.83 -7.87
CA ILE A 116 7.05 -15.73 -7.06
C ILE A 116 7.65 -14.40 -7.51
N PRO A 117 6.85 -13.42 -7.96
CA PRO A 117 7.36 -12.10 -8.35
C PRO A 117 7.89 -11.34 -7.13
N VAL A 118 8.76 -10.37 -7.38
CA VAL A 118 9.45 -9.60 -6.34
C VAL A 118 8.92 -8.18 -6.32
N ILE A 119 8.64 -7.66 -5.12
CA ILE A 119 8.17 -6.28 -4.95
C ILE A 119 9.39 -5.37 -4.88
N ALA A 120 9.40 -4.31 -5.67
CA ALA A 120 10.49 -3.35 -5.70
C ALA A 120 9.99 -1.92 -5.90
N TRP A 121 10.73 -0.95 -5.38
CA TRP A 121 10.50 0.48 -5.62
C TRP A 121 11.07 0.94 -6.98
N ASP A 122 10.47 2.00 -7.55
CA ASP A 122 10.86 2.65 -8.80
C ASP A 122 10.77 1.69 -9.99
N ILE A 123 9.59 1.10 -10.17
CA ILE A 123 9.31 0.15 -11.26
C ILE A 123 8.44 0.84 -12.31
N GLY A 124 9.11 1.47 -13.27
CA GLY A 124 8.49 2.17 -14.41
C GLY A 124 8.02 3.59 -14.10
N VAL A 125 7.62 3.86 -12.86
CA VAL A 125 7.36 5.18 -12.28
C VAL A 125 7.86 5.20 -10.83
N LEU A 126 7.85 6.36 -10.16
CA LEU A 126 8.20 6.54 -8.73
C LEU A 126 7.17 5.89 -7.78
N GLU A 127 6.88 4.61 -7.98
CA GLU A 127 5.96 3.79 -7.21
C GLU A 127 6.49 2.35 -7.08
N TRP A 128 5.88 1.56 -6.18
CA TRP A 128 6.15 0.13 -6.14
C TRP A 128 5.54 -0.60 -7.33
N GLY A 129 6.26 -1.59 -7.82
CA GLY A 129 5.79 -2.54 -8.80
C GLY A 129 6.46 -3.90 -8.61
N LEU A 130 6.42 -4.73 -9.65
CA LEU A 130 6.97 -6.09 -9.59
C LEU A 130 8.14 -6.28 -10.55
N ILE A 131 9.16 -6.98 -10.09
CA ILE A 131 10.09 -7.72 -10.94
C ILE A 131 9.47 -9.11 -11.15
N THR A 132 9.25 -9.47 -12.40
CA THR A 132 8.54 -10.69 -12.82
C THR A 132 9.44 -11.65 -13.58
N GLY A 133 10.71 -11.30 -13.82
CA GLY A 133 11.63 -12.15 -14.53
C GLY A 133 13.05 -11.63 -14.52
N TYR A 134 13.97 -12.44 -15.01
CA TYR A 134 15.37 -12.08 -15.16
C TYR A 134 15.98 -12.77 -16.38
N ASP A 135 16.99 -12.13 -16.97
CA ASP A 135 17.81 -12.63 -18.07
C ASP A 135 19.28 -12.31 -17.78
N ASP A 136 20.09 -13.35 -17.62
CA ASP A 136 21.51 -13.23 -17.33
C ASP A 136 22.39 -12.98 -18.55
N GLU A 137 21.89 -13.28 -19.75
CA GLU A 137 22.61 -12.98 -20.99
C GLU A 137 22.57 -11.48 -21.27
N THR A 138 21.40 -10.85 -21.08
CA THR A 138 21.21 -9.41 -21.29
C THR A 138 21.34 -8.58 -20.01
N GLN A 139 21.44 -9.21 -18.84
CA GLN A 139 21.49 -8.58 -17.52
C GLN A 139 20.30 -7.65 -17.24
N LYS A 140 19.10 -8.16 -17.53
CA LYS A 140 17.85 -7.40 -17.42
C LYS A 140 16.82 -8.12 -16.57
N PHE A 141 16.04 -7.34 -15.84
CA PHE A 141 14.79 -7.76 -15.22
C PHE A 141 13.64 -7.54 -16.18
N ALA A 142 12.67 -8.47 -16.19
CA ALA A 142 11.33 -8.17 -16.66
C ALA A 142 10.53 -7.52 -15.52
N THR A 143 9.78 -6.47 -15.81
CA THR A 143 9.07 -5.67 -14.80
C THR A 143 7.58 -5.52 -15.14
N LEU A 144 6.79 -5.27 -14.11
CA LEU A 144 5.38 -4.89 -14.18
C LEU A 144 5.18 -3.62 -13.35
N CYS A 145 4.95 -2.50 -14.03
CA CYS A 145 4.64 -1.20 -13.43
C CYS A 145 3.21 -1.18 -12.88
N ILE A 146 2.94 -0.33 -11.88
CA ILE A 146 1.63 -0.22 -11.22
C ILE A 146 0.46 0.10 -12.16
N ASN A 147 0.75 0.76 -13.29
CA ASN A 147 -0.22 1.08 -14.34
C ASN A 147 -0.51 -0.09 -15.30
N GLY A 148 0.10 -1.26 -15.08
CA GLY A 148 -0.06 -2.46 -15.91
C GLY A 148 0.92 -2.59 -17.07
N THR A 149 1.76 -1.58 -17.32
CA THR A 149 2.81 -1.66 -18.34
C THR A 149 3.85 -2.70 -17.96
N THR A 150 4.14 -3.63 -18.87
CA THR A 150 5.27 -4.56 -18.75
C THR A 150 6.48 -4.00 -19.50
N ASP A 151 7.65 -4.02 -18.89
CA ASP A 151 8.89 -3.51 -19.51
C ASP A 151 10.11 -4.33 -19.06
N GLU A 152 11.30 -3.88 -19.44
CA GLU A 152 12.58 -4.38 -18.98
C GLU A 152 13.36 -3.31 -18.20
N MET A 153 14.23 -3.77 -17.29
CA MET A 153 15.12 -2.90 -16.52
C MET A 153 16.50 -3.55 -16.36
N ASP A 154 17.56 -2.85 -16.76
CA ASP A 154 18.93 -3.32 -16.52
C ASP A 154 19.17 -3.59 -15.02
N TYR A 155 19.88 -4.66 -14.68
CA TYR A 155 20.21 -4.99 -13.30
C TYR A 155 20.85 -3.81 -12.56
N SER A 156 21.72 -3.07 -13.25
CA SER A 156 22.45 -1.90 -12.73
C SER A 156 21.55 -0.75 -12.30
N LYS A 157 20.30 -0.69 -12.79
CA LYS A 157 19.33 0.34 -12.45
C LYS A 157 18.56 0.03 -11.17
N LEU A 158 18.55 -1.21 -10.67
CA LEU A 158 17.83 -1.53 -9.43
C LEU A 158 18.30 -0.65 -8.27
N GLY A 159 17.36 0.08 -7.68
CA GLY A 159 17.60 1.03 -6.59
C GLY A 159 18.35 2.31 -6.97
N ASN A 160 18.69 2.53 -8.24
CA ASN A 160 19.40 3.71 -8.74
C ASN A 160 18.82 4.19 -10.07
N ARG A 161 17.57 4.68 -10.01
CA ARG A 161 16.83 5.23 -11.16
C ARG A 161 16.58 6.72 -10.95
N GLU A 162 15.34 7.13 -10.72
CA GLU A 162 15.01 8.55 -10.49
C GLU A 162 15.37 8.96 -9.06
N MET A 163 15.20 8.06 -8.09
CA MET A 163 15.65 8.24 -6.72
C MET A 163 16.60 7.10 -6.30
N PRO A 164 17.77 7.38 -5.68
CA PRO A 164 18.72 6.35 -5.23
C PRO A 164 18.19 5.66 -3.97
N MET A 165 17.20 4.78 -4.18
CA MET A 165 16.49 4.07 -3.14
C MET A 165 16.28 2.60 -3.54
N LEU A 166 17.07 1.71 -2.96
CA LEU A 166 16.83 0.26 -3.07
C LEU A 166 15.86 -0.15 -1.96
N ASN A 167 14.68 -0.64 -2.35
CA ASN A 167 13.71 -1.27 -1.46
C ASN A 167 13.16 -2.50 -2.19
N VAL A 168 13.50 -3.68 -1.70
CA VAL A 168 13.15 -4.96 -2.34
C VAL A 168 12.62 -5.93 -1.29
N VAL A 169 11.44 -6.49 -1.55
CA VAL A 169 10.80 -7.52 -0.71
C VAL A 169 10.60 -8.78 -1.53
N THR A 170 11.09 -9.92 -1.04
CA THR A 170 10.80 -11.24 -1.62
C THR A 170 10.06 -12.10 -0.61
N ILE A 171 8.99 -12.78 -1.03
CA ILE A 171 8.24 -13.69 -0.17
C ILE A 171 9.01 -15.00 -0.06
N THR A 172 9.41 -15.40 1.14
CA THR A 172 10.20 -16.62 1.37
C THR A 172 9.38 -17.77 1.90
N GLY A 173 8.34 -17.51 2.66
CA GLY A 173 7.68 -18.51 3.49
C GLY A 173 6.35 -18.04 4.05
N LYS A 174 5.72 -18.92 4.80
CA LYS A 174 4.60 -18.63 5.69
C LYS A 174 4.98 -19.15 7.07
N THR A 175 4.59 -18.43 8.12
CA THR A 175 4.80 -18.87 9.51
C THR A 175 3.72 -19.86 9.94
N ASP A 176 3.95 -20.54 11.06
CA ASP A 176 2.96 -21.40 11.70
C ASP A 176 1.95 -20.61 12.57
N LYS A 177 1.85 -19.28 12.41
CA LYS A 177 0.89 -18.47 13.17
C LYS A 177 -0.53 -18.94 12.91
N SER A 178 -1.30 -19.09 13.99
CA SER A 178 -2.74 -19.37 13.89
C SER A 178 -3.49 -18.17 13.34
N ASN A 179 -4.69 -18.40 12.79
CA ASN A 179 -5.57 -17.31 12.37
C ASN A 179 -5.92 -16.39 13.55
N ASP A 180 -6.14 -16.95 14.74
CA ASP A 180 -6.49 -16.18 15.95
C ASP A 180 -5.34 -15.24 16.36
N ASP A 181 -4.09 -15.71 16.27
CA ASP A 181 -2.91 -14.87 16.53
C ASP A 181 -2.75 -13.76 15.50
N ILE A 182 -2.94 -14.07 14.20
CA ILE A 182 -2.90 -13.08 13.13
C ILE A 182 -3.97 -12.01 13.33
N ILE A 183 -5.20 -12.42 13.70
CA ILE A 183 -6.30 -11.48 13.98
C ILE A 183 -5.95 -10.61 15.18
N SER A 184 -5.53 -11.21 16.30
CA SER A 184 -5.14 -10.48 17.52
C SER A 184 -4.04 -9.45 17.23
N ASP A 185 -3.00 -9.85 16.50
CA ASP A 185 -1.89 -8.94 16.20
C ASP A 185 -2.31 -7.87 15.17
N THR A 186 -3.19 -8.20 14.23
CA THR A 186 -3.77 -7.24 13.28
C THR A 186 -4.59 -6.18 14.00
N LEU A 187 -5.41 -6.54 14.99
CA LEU A 187 -6.18 -5.58 15.79
C LEU A 187 -5.28 -4.62 16.57
N LYS A 188 -4.21 -5.14 17.19
CA LYS A 188 -3.21 -4.30 17.89
C LYS A 188 -2.52 -3.34 16.92
N LEU A 189 -2.09 -3.83 15.76
CA LEU A 189 -1.41 -3.03 14.75
C LEU A 189 -2.34 -1.96 14.15
N ALA A 190 -3.58 -2.34 13.82
CA ALA A 190 -4.62 -1.42 13.35
C ALA A 190 -4.86 -0.30 14.35
N LYS A 191 -5.02 -0.64 15.64
CA LYS A 191 -5.20 0.32 16.72
C LYS A 191 -4.02 1.29 16.87
N ALA A 192 -2.79 0.79 16.79
CA ALA A 192 -1.59 1.63 16.83
C ALA A 192 -1.57 2.64 15.67
N HIS A 193 -1.84 2.20 14.44
CA HIS A 193 -1.92 3.08 13.27
C HIS A 193 -3.03 4.12 13.38
N LEU A 194 -4.21 3.73 13.84
CA LEU A 194 -5.35 4.65 14.04
C LEU A 194 -5.09 5.66 15.16
N ASN A 195 -4.29 5.30 16.17
CA ASN A 195 -3.86 6.22 17.23
C ASN A 195 -2.69 7.12 16.83
N GLY A 196 -2.18 7.02 15.59
CA GLY A 196 -1.10 7.86 15.10
C GLY A 196 0.28 7.43 15.64
N GLU A 197 0.54 6.13 15.72
CA GLU A 197 1.89 5.60 16.00
C GLU A 197 2.72 5.42 14.72
N GLU A 198 2.67 6.38 13.79
CA GLU A 198 3.53 6.47 12.60
C GLU A 198 4.78 7.32 12.87
N TRP A 199 5.77 7.17 12.00
CA TRP A 199 7.04 7.89 12.05
C TRP A 199 6.93 9.39 11.70
N CYS A 200 5.90 9.83 10.98
CA CYS A 200 5.82 11.18 10.41
C CYS A 200 5.14 12.19 11.35
N GLU A 201 5.42 13.49 11.14
CA GLU A 201 4.80 14.59 11.89
C GLU A 201 3.45 15.05 11.31
N ASN A 202 3.02 14.47 10.19
CA ASN A 202 1.74 14.79 9.55
C ASN A 202 0.56 14.44 10.45
N ALA A 203 -0.62 14.96 10.13
CA ALA A 203 -1.86 14.56 10.79
C ALA A 203 -2.12 13.08 10.48
N GLN A 204 -1.88 12.20 11.45
CA GLN A 204 -1.80 10.75 11.27
C GLN A 204 -2.87 9.99 12.06
N GLY A 205 -3.21 8.79 11.59
CA GLY A 205 -4.30 7.98 12.12
C GLY A 205 -5.61 8.75 12.09
N LEU A 206 -6.32 8.75 13.21
CA LEU A 206 -7.58 9.46 13.39
C LEU A 206 -7.47 10.99 13.25
N LEU A 207 -6.29 11.58 13.42
CA LEU A 207 -6.08 13.03 13.23
C LEU A 207 -6.10 13.45 11.75
N ALA A 208 -5.93 12.50 10.82
CA ALA A 208 -6.04 12.77 9.39
C ALA A 208 -7.47 13.22 8.99
N TYR A 209 -8.50 12.76 9.69
CA TYR A 209 -9.89 13.12 9.40
C TYR A 209 -10.18 14.61 9.61
N PRO A 210 -9.96 15.20 10.81
CA PRO A 210 -10.09 16.65 10.99
C PRO A 210 -9.33 17.43 9.92
N ARG A 211 -8.10 17.01 9.59
CA ARG A 211 -7.30 17.69 8.57
C ARG A 211 -7.96 17.68 7.19
N LEU A 212 -8.46 16.53 6.72
CA LEU A 212 -9.18 16.44 5.45
C LEU A 212 -10.49 17.21 5.48
N ILE A 213 -11.25 17.09 6.55
CA ILE A 213 -12.52 17.79 6.76
C ILE A 213 -12.30 19.30 6.65
N ASP A 214 -11.28 19.84 7.33
CA ASP A 214 -10.92 21.25 7.28
C ASP A 214 -10.58 21.71 5.85
N MET A 215 -9.90 20.87 5.05
CA MET A 215 -9.62 21.20 3.64
C MET A 215 -10.88 21.30 2.77
N PHE A 216 -11.93 20.53 3.08
CA PHE A 216 -13.22 20.65 2.39
C PHE A 216 -14.06 21.82 2.92
N GLU A 217 -14.05 22.06 4.22
CA GLU A 217 -14.84 23.13 4.85
C GLU A 217 -14.19 24.52 4.75
N SER A 218 -12.94 24.59 4.29
CA SER A 218 -12.21 25.83 3.99
C SER A 218 -12.96 26.72 2.97
N GLU A 219 -12.90 28.03 3.20
CA GLU A 219 -13.30 29.05 2.23
C GLU A 219 -12.44 28.98 0.96
N ASP A 220 -11.13 28.72 1.12
CA ASP A 220 -10.23 28.43 0.01
C ASP A 220 -10.40 26.99 -0.47
N ALA A 221 -10.98 26.84 -1.66
CA ALA A 221 -11.26 25.56 -2.31
C ALA A 221 -10.05 24.96 -3.06
N THR A 222 -8.88 25.61 -3.05
CA THR A 222 -7.71 25.20 -3.85
C THR A 222 -7.30 23.75 -3.55
N LEU A 223 -7.20 23.37 -2.27
CA LEU A 223 -6.84 22.01 -1.89
C LEU A 223 -7.97 21.01 -2.18
N ALA A 224 -9.22 21.37 -1.94
CA ALA A 224 -10.36 20.49 -2.21
C ALA A 224 -10.49 20.14 -3.71
N THR A 225 -10.12 21.07 -4.61
CA THR A 225 -10.28 20.91 -6.06
C THR A 225 -9.08 20.24 -6.74
N CYS A 226 -7.91 20.24 -6.12
CA CYS A 226 -6.68 19.75 -6.74
C CYS A 226 -6.69 18.23 -6.98
N PHE A 227 -5.78 17.77 -7.84
CA PHE A 227 -5.57 16.34 -8.11
C PHE A 227 -5.12 15.59 -6.85
N ASN A 228 -4.32 16.21 -5.99
CA ASN A 228 -3.78 15.53 -4.83
C ASN A 228 -4.87 15.12 -3.83
N MET A 229 -5.96 15.88 -3.73
CA MET A 229 -7.14 15.47 -2.96
C MET A 229 -7.80 14.22 -3.54
N GLU A 230 -7.91 14.12 -4.86
CA GLU A 230 -8.42 12.91 -5.52
C GLU A 230 -7.51 11.72 -5.25
N TYR A 231 -6.19 11.93 -5.33
CA TYR A 231 -5.19 10.91 -5.06
C TYR A 231 -5.27 10.41 -3.60
N ALA A 232 -5.35 11.32 -2.63
CA ALA A 232 -5.47 10.97 -1.22
C ALA A 232 -6.77 10.19 -0.92
N LEU A 233 -7.92 10.69 -1.39
CA LEU A 233 -9.22 10.01 -1.25
C LEU A 233 -9.20 8.62 -1.91
N GLY A 234 -8.64 8.53 -3.12
CA GLY A 234 -8.54 7.28 -3.86
C GLY A 234 -7.66 6.25 -3.16
N THR A 235 -6.49 6.67 -2.66
CA THR A 235 -5.50 5.81 -2.02
C THR A 235 -6.01 5.25 -0.70
N PHE A 236 -6.43 6.13 0.22
CA PHE A 236 -6.92 5.70 1.52
C PHE A 236 -8.29 5.03 1.42
N GLY A 237 -9.17 5.47 0.51
CA GLY A 237 -10.47 4.85 0.30
C GLY A 237 -10.38 3.41 -0.19
N ALA A 238 -9.46 3.11 -1.12
CA ALA A 238 -9.21 1.73 -1.55
C ALA A 238 -8.73 0.83 -0.41
N LEU A 239 -7.88 1.35 0.48
CA LEU A 239 -7.40 0.61 1.66
C LEU A 239 -8.54 0.26 2.63
N LYS A 240 -9.56 1.13 2.78
CA LYS A 240 -10.71 0.85 3.65
C LYS A 240 -11.53 -0.37 3.21
N TRP A 241 -11.54 -0.68 1.92
CA TRP A 241 -12.16 -1.91 1.41
C TRP A 241 -11.47 -3.15 1.99
N TYR A 242 -10.14 -3.19 1.98
CA TYR A 242 -9.37 -4.32 2.51
C TYR A 242 -9.57 -4.49 4.03
N ALA A 243 -9.66 -3.38 4.78
CA ALA A 243 -10.01 -3.43 6.20
C ALA A 243 -11.41 -4.03 6.43
N TRP A 244 -12.41 -3.57 5.68
CA TRP A 244 -13.77 -4.12 5.76
C TRP A 244 -13.81 -5.61 5.42
N LYS A 245 -13.23 -6.01 4.28
CA LYS A 245 -13.23 -7.40 3.83
C LYS A 245 -12.53 -8.33 4.80
N PHE A 246 -11.45 -7.88 5.44
CA PHE A 246 -10.80 -8.63 6.50
C PHE A 246 -11.74 -8.89 7.67
N PHE A 247 -12.36 -7.86 8.24
CA PHE A 247 -13.28 -8.05 9.38
C PHE A 247 -14.51 -8.90 9.01
N ASP A 248 -15.04 -8.74 7.80
CA ASP A 248 -16.14 -9.53 7.26
C ASP A 248 -15.76 -11.02 7.14
N LYS A 249 -14.61 -11.32 6.52
CA LYS A 249 -14.08 -12.68 6.34
C LYS A 249 -13.91 -13.42 7.67
N TYR A 250 -13.41 -12.73 8.69
CA TYR A 250 -13.15 -13.30 10.02
C TYR A 250 -14.30 -13.15 11.01
N SER A 251 -15.51 -12.79 10.53
CA SER A 251 -16.73 -12.70 11.35
C SER A 251 -16.63 -11.75 12.55
N LEU A 252 -15.76 -10.74 12.47
CA LEU A 252 -15.64 -9.65 13.45
C LEU A 252 -16.78 -8.64 13.22
N THR A 253 -18.01 -9.10 13.48
CA THR A 253 -19.26 -8.51 12.96
C THR A 253 -19.44 -7.02 13.26
N GLU A 254 -19.10 -6.58 14.46
CA GLU A 254 -19.21 -5.16 14.85
C GLU A 254 -18.21 -4.30 14.07
N LEU A 255 -16.94 -4.73 14.02
CA LEU A 255 -15.89 -4.08 13.24
C LEU A 255 -16.20 -4.09 11.74
N ALA A 256 -16.73 -5.20 11.20
CA ALA A 256 -17.13 -5.32 9.81
C ALA A 256 -18.25 -4.33 9.45
N THR A 257 -19.21 -4.12 10.35
CA THR A 257 -20.31 -3.16 10.16
C THR A 257 -19.79 -1.72 10.14
N LEU A 258 -18.90 -1.39 11.07
CA LEU A 258 -18.26 -0.07 11.14
C LEU A 258 -17.42 0.17 9.88
N TYR A 259 -16.54 -0.77 9.51
CA TYR A 259 -15.65 -0.60 8.37
C TYR A 259 -16.34 -0.65 7.01
N LYS A 260 -17.49 -1.32 6.90
CA LYS A 260 -18.36 -1.18 5.73
C LYS A 260 -18.82 0.27 5.57
N SER A 261 -19.27 0.89 6.66
CA SER A 261 -19.69 2.30 6.65
C SER A 261 -18.53 3.24 6.35
N VAL A 262 -17.33 2.96 6.89
CA VAL A 262 -16.10 3.69 6.56
C VAL A 262 -15.82 3.59 5.06
N TYR A 263 -15.74 2.38 4.52
CA TYR A 263 -15.48 2.16 3.10
C TYR A 263 -16.52 2.87 2.21
N ASP A 264 -17.81 2.69 2.48
CA ASP A 264 -18.89 3.30 1.69
C ASP A 264 -18.79 4.83 1.70
N CYS A 265 -18.44 5.44 2.84
CA CYS A 265 -18.24 6.89 2.95
C CYS A 265 -17.02 7.37 2.16
N TRP A 266 -15.88 6.67 2.26
CA TRP A 266 -14.66 7.01 1.53
C TRP A 266 -14.82 6.83 0.02
N GLN A 267 -15.42 5.72 -0.42
CA GLN A 267 -15.71 5.47 -1.83
C GLN A 267 -16.61 6.57 -2.39
N LYS A 268 -17.69 6.91 -1.67
CA LYS A 268 -18.60 7.98 -2.11
C LYS A 268 -17.93 9.35 -2.11
N ALA A 269 -17.05 9.65 -1.15
CA ALA A 269 -16.28 10.89 -1.13
C ALA A 269 -15.37 11.01 -2.37
N PHE A 270 -14.68 9.93 -2.73
CA PHE A 270 -13.87 9.85 -3.94
C PHE A 270 -14.72 10.00 -5.22
N ASP A 271 -15.84 9.28 -5.32
CA ASP A 271 -16.72 9.36 -6.47
C ASP A 271 -17.29 10.78 -6.66
N LEU A 272 -17.66 11.46 -5.57
CA LEU A 272 -18.10 12.86 -5.60
C LEU A 272 -16.98 13.79 -6.05
N LYS A 273 -15.75 13.66 -5.50
CA LYS A 273 -14.58 14.45 -5.93
C LYS A 273 -14.34 14.40 -7.44
N LYS A 274 -14.70 13.30 -8.10
CA LYS A 274 -14.55 13.12 -9.54
C LYS A 274 -15.75 13.59 -10.38
N SER A 275 -16.92 13.72 -9.78
CA SER A 275 -18.18 13.92 -10.50
C SER A 275 -18.86 15.26 -10.26
N ILE A 276 -18.50 15.99 -9.21
CA ILE A 276 -19.11 17.29 -8.88
C ILE A 276 -18.06 18.40 -8.80
N ASP A 277 -18.52 19.64 -9.00
CA ASP A 277 -17.68 20.84 -8.88
C ASP A 277 -17.47 21.21 -7.41
N LEU A 278 -16.25 20.99 -6.92
CA LEU A 278 -15.87 21.31 -5.55
C LEU A 278 -15.48 22.79 -5.34
N THR A 279 -15.55 23.65 -6.36
CA THR A 279 -15.53 25.10 -6.11
C THR A 279 -16.79 25.56 -5.40
N VAL A 280 -17.89 24.80 -5.51
CA VAL A 280 -19.16 25.03 -4.80
C VAL A 280 -19.07 24.55 -3.35
N GLU A 281 -19.36 25.45 -2.40
CA GLU A 281 -19.26 25.18 -0.96
C GLU A 281 -20.14 24.02 -0.49
N ASP A 282 -21.40 23.96 -0.91
CA ASP A 282 -22.34 22.90 -0.52
C ASP A 282 -21.89 21.50 -1.00
N ASN A 283 -21.21 21.45 -2.14
CA ASN A 283 -20.62 20.21 -2.65
C ASN A 283 -19.47 19.75 -1.74
N ARG A 284 -18.59 20.66 -1.31
CA ARG A 284 -17.52 20.32 -0.36
C ARG A 284 -18.06 19.90 1.00
N LYS A 285 -19.09 20.60 1.52
CA LYS A 285 -19.77 20.21 2.77
C LYS A 285 -20.36 18.81 2.69
N THR A 286 -20.91 18.43 1.54
CA THR A 286 -21.43 17.07 1.32
C THR A 286 -20.32 16.03 1.46
N VAL A 287 -19.13 16.28 0.90
CA VAL A 287 -17.97 15.38 1.06
C VAL A 287 -17.49 15.37 2.51
N ALA A 288 -17.41 16.53 3.17
CA ALA A 288 -17.00 16.62 4.58
C ALA A 288 -17.91 15.82 5.52
N VAL A 289 -19.23 15.78 5.28
CA VAL A 289 -20.18 14.97 6.06
C VAL A 289 -19.90 13.47 5.94
N LEU A 290 -19.50 12.99 4.76
CA LEU A 290 -19.09 11.59 4.57
C LEU A 290 -17.85 11.27 5.41
N LEU A 291 -16.85 12.14 5.38
CA LEU A 291 -15.62 11.96 6.15
C LEU A 291 -15.87 12.06 7.66
N LYS A 292 -16.77 12.93 8.13
CA LYS A 292 -17.23 12.97 9.53
C LYS A 292 -17.88 11.67 9.96
N THR A 293 -18.69 11.07 9.08
CA THR A 293 -19.35 9.78 9.36
C THR A 293 -18.31 8.65 9.47
N ALA A 294 -17.38 8.57 8.51
CA ALA A 294 -16.28 7.61 8.55
C ALA A 294 -15.40 7.79 9.79
N TYR A 295 -15.13 9.03 10.18
CA TYR A 295 -14.34 9.37 11.37
C TYR A 295 -14.96 8.81 12.66
N GLU A 296 -16.26 9.01 12.88
CA GLU A 296 -16.94 8.47 14.05
C GLU A 296 -17.00 6.93 14.04
N CYS A 297 -17.08 6.32 12.85
CA CYS A 297 -17.01 4.87 12.71
C CYS A 297 -15.62 4.32 13.08
N GLU A 298 -14.52 4.89 12.57
CA GLU A 298 -13.17 4.44 12.94
C GLU A 298 -12.83 4.74 14.40
N LYS A 299 -13.29 5.87 14.97
CA LYS A 299 -13.20 6.13 16.42
C LYS A 299 -13.90 5.05 17.24
N SER A 300 -15.09 4.64 16.83
CA SER A 300 -15.82 3.56 17.50
C SER A 300 -15.07 2.24 17.36
N ALA A 301 -14.50 1.97 16.20
CA ALA A 301 -13.72 0.75 15.95
C ALA A 301 -12.48 0.67 16.86
N VAL A 302 -11.74 1.78 17.07
CA VAL A 302 -10.59 1.83 18.00
C VAL A 302 -10.94 1.42 19.43
N ASN A 303 -12.17 1.67 19.88
CA ASN A 303 -12.61 1.28 21.22
C ASN A 303 -12.90 -0.23 21.35
N ILE A 304 -13.12 -0.91 20.22
CA ILE A 304 -13.45 -2.34 20.14
C ILE A 304 -12.19 -3.18 19.86
N MET A 305 -11.22 -2.61 19.14
CA MET A 305 -9.87 -3.18 18.95
C MET A 305 -9.05 -3.16 20.24
#